data_AF-A0AA38P1C7-F1
#
_entry.id   AF-A0AA38P1C7-F1
#
_cell.length_a   1.000
_cell.length_b   1.000
_cell.length_c   1.000
_cell.angle_alpha   90.00
_cell.angle_beta   90.00
_cell.angle_gamma   90.00
#
_symmetry.space_group_name_H-M   'P 1'
#
loop_
_entity.id
_entity.type
_entity.pdbx_description
1 polymer ?
#
loop_
_entity_poly.entity_id
_entity_poly.type
_entity_poly.pdbx_seq_one_letter_code
_entity_poly.pdbx_strand_id
1 'polypeptide(L)'
;MNVVKKPYCKVRPRLFPNSGYPTHSASELAEEENWAWYTPYYFYPVSIGDVLDSKYQVLLKLGYGTTSTIWLCRDLQSALIHANILSVICSRS
;
A
#
# COMPACT_ATOMS: atom_id res chain seq x y z
N MET A 1 7.95 31.65 -9.99
CA MET A 1 8.85 30.76 -9.23
C MET A 1 8.93 29.45 -9.99
N ASN A 2 10.03 29.21 -10.71
CA ASN A 2 10.21 27.96 -11.46
C ASN A 2 10.74 26.91 -10.49
N VAL A 3 9.89 25.95 -10.11
CA VAL A 3 10.33 24.77 -9.36
C VAL A 3 11.10 23.90 -10.33
N VAL A 4 12.44 23.95 -10.26
CA VAL A 4 13.32 23.04 -10.96
C VAL A 4 13.04 21.64 -10.43
N LYS A 5 12.28 20.83 -11.18
CA LYS A 5 12.12 19.40 -10.88
C LYS A 5 13.47 18.74 -11.11
N LYS A 6 14.15 18.32 -10.04
CA LYS A 6 15.40 17.56 -10.10
C LYS A 6 15.18 16.32 -11.01
N PRO A 7 16.13 15.92 -11.86
CA PRO A 7 16.03 14.67 -12.61
C PRO A 7 16.15 13.52 -11.61
N TYR A 8 15.03 13.00 -11.12
CA TYR A 8 15.05 11.88 -10.20
C TYR A 8 15.25 10.59 -10.98
N CYS A 9 16.28 9.83 -10.58
CA CYS A 9 16.55 8.50 -11.12
C CYS A 9 15.56 7.51 -10.50
N LYS A 10 14.93 6.65 -11.32
CA LYS A 10 14.04 5.60 -10.83
C LYS A 10 14.79 4.73 -9.80
N VAL A 11 14.26 4.69 -8.59
CA VAL A 11 14.82 3.91 -7.50
C VAL A 11 14.29 2.48 -7.58
N ARG A 12 15.14 1.50 -7.29
CA ARG A 12 14.73 0.09 -7.22
C ARG A 12 13.80 -0.12 -6.02
N PRO A 13 12.76 -0.97 -6.15
CA PRO A 13 11.99 -1.42 -5.00
C PRO A 13 12.88 -2.01 -3.91
N ARG A 14 12.56 -1.75 -2.64
CA ARG A 14 13.20 -2.41 -1.50
C ARG A 14 12.91 -3.90 -1.54
N LEU A 15 13.93 -4.69 -1.23
CA LEU A 15 13.75 -6.10 -0.92
C LEU A 15 13.40 -6.20 0.55
N PHE A 16 12.32 -6.91 0.86
CA PHE A 16 11.96 -7.25 2.23
C PHE A 16 12.55 -8.63 2.55
N PRO A 17 13.11 -8.82 3.75
CA PRO A 17 13.42 -10.16 4.22
C PRO A 17 12.14 -11.00 4.22
N ASN A 18 12.19 -12.19 3.64
CA ASN A 18 11.08 -13.14 3.63
C ASN A 18 11.02 -14.00 4.90
N SER A 19 11.90 -13.73 5.87
CA SER A 19 12.04 -14.49 7.12
C SER A 19 12.59 -13.59 8.22
N GLY A 20 12.54 -14.06 9.47
CA GLY A 20 13.00 -13.30 10.65
C GLY A 20 11.93 -12.44 11.32
N TYR A 21 10.67 -12.56 10.90
CA TYR A 21 9.52 -11.91 11.53
C TYR A 21 8.41 -12.94 11.78
N PRO A 22 7.57 -12.76 12.82
CA PRO A 22 6.38 -13.58 13.01
C PRO A 22 5.50 -13.50 11.75
N THR A 23 5.21 -14.66 11.16
CA THR A 23 4.28 -14.75 10.03
C THR A 23 2.92 -15.07 10.61
N HIS A 24 1.94 -14.17 10.42
CA HIS A 24 0.55 -14.48 10.72
C HIS A 24 0.09 -15.62 9.81
N SER A 25 -0.77 -16.50 10.34
CA SER A 25 -1.25 -17.62 9.54
C SER A 25 -2.04 -17.10 8.32
N ALA A 26 -1.95 -17.75 7.17
CA ALA A 26 -2.73 -17.33 5.99
C ALA A 26 -4.26 -17.45 6.21
N SER A 27 -4.68 -18.17 7.25
CA SER A 27 -6.06 -18.26 7.72
C SER A 27 -6.49 -17.12 8.64
N GLU A 28 -5.56 -16.30 9.10
CA GLU A 28 -5.85 -15.15 9.96
C GLU A 28 -6.35 -13.99 9.09
N LEU A 29 -7.59 -13.60 9.33
CA LEU A 29 -8.21 -12.47 8.66
C LEU A 29 -7.52 -11.17 9.10
N ALA A 30 -7.33 -10.24 8.17
CA ALA A 30 -6.94 -8.89 8.58
C ALA A 30 -8.07 -8.24 9.39
N GLU A 31 -7.73 -7.29 10.27
CA GLU A 31 -8.69 -6.68 11.21
C GLU A 31 -9.98 -6.16 10.52
N GLU A 32 -9.85 -5.64 9.30
CA GLU A 32 -10.98 -5.13 8.49
C GLU A 32 -11.89 -6.25 7.98
N GLU A 33 -11.35 -7.44 7.71
CA GLU A 33 -12.08 -8.57 7.14
C GLU A 33 -12.95 -9.29 8.17
N ASN A 34 -12.76 -8.99 9.45
CA ASN A 34 -13.57 -9.50 10.54
C ASN A 34 -14.93 -8.78 10.65
N TRP A 35 -15.15 -7.70 9.89
CA TRP A 35 -16.39 -6.94 9.91
C TRP A 35 -17.43 -7.49 8.93
N ALA A 36 -18.70 -7.54 9.37
CA ALA A 36 -19.81 -8.05 8.56
C ALA A 36 -20.07 -7.27 7.26
N TRP A 37 -19.59 -6.02 7.17
CA TRP A 37 -19.71 -5.17 5.97
C TRP A 37 -18.53 -5.34 5.00
N TYR A 38 -17.48 -6.08 5.37
CA TYR A 38 -16.36 -6.34 4.48
C TYR A 38 -16.79 -7.29 3.36
N THR A 39 -16.44 -6.93 2.13
CA THR A 39 -16.59 -7.83 0.99
C THR A 39 -15.32 -7.72 0.15
N PRO A 40 -14.50 -8.78 0.05
CA PRO A 40 -13.19 -8.71 -0.62
C PRO A 40 -13.29 -8.29 -2.08
N TYR A 41 -14.44 -8.50 -2.73
CA TYR A 41 -14.71 -8.02 -4.09
C TYR A 41 -14.62 -6.49 -4.24
N TYR A 42 -14.89 -5.73 -3.17
CA TYR A 42 -14.83 -4.27 -3.17
C TYR A 42 -13.47 -3.71 -2.74
N PHE A 43 -12.55 -4.57 -2.30
CA PHE A 43 -11.22 -4.16 -1.85
C PHE A 43 -10.15 -4.70 -2.80
N TYR A 44 -9.16 -3.86 -3.10
CA TYR A 44 -8.01 -4.31 -3.87
C TYR A 44 -7.05 -5.05 -2.92
N PRO A 45 -6.70 -6.32 -3.18
CA PRO A 45 -5.75 -7.04 -2.34
C PRO A 45 -4.37 -6.40 -2.49
N VAL A 46 -3.81 -5.90 -1.39
CA VAL A 46 -2.47 -5.28 -1.35
C VAL A 46 -1.60 -6.02 -0.35
N SER A 47 -0.39 -6.40 -0.79
CA SER A 47 0.65 -7.00 0.04
C SER A 47 1.82 -6.04 0.26
N ILE A 48 2.53 -6.21 1.39
CA ILE A 48 3.79 -5.49 1.64
C ILE A 48 4.79 -5.85 0.54
N GLY A 49 5.40 -4.84 -0.08
CA GLY A 49 6.34 -5.00 -1.18
C GLY A 49 5.73 -4.80 -2.57
N ASP A 50 4.41 -4.83 -2.71
CA ASP A 50 3.73 -4.57 -3.98
C ASP A 50 4.10 -3.20 -4.54
N VAL A 51 4.19 -3.10 -5.87
CA VAL A 51 4.43 -1.83 -6.57
C VAL A 51 3.18 -1.44 -7.34
N LEU A 52 2.50 -0.42 -6.84
CA LEU A 52 1.30 0.13 -7.45
C LEU A 52 1.66 1.21 -8.47
N ASP A 53 0.97 1.19 -9.61
CA ASP A 53 1.18 2.13 -10.72
C ASP A 53 2.65 2.25 -11.16
N SER A 54 3.44 1.18 -10.99
CA SER A 54 4.90 1.18 -11.24
C SER A 54 5.68 2.29 -10.50
N LYS A 55 5.10 2.89 -9.46
CA LYS A 55 5.60 4.09 -8.80
C LYS A 55 5.64 3.97 -7.29
N TYR A 56 4.64 3.36 -6.67
CA TYR A 56 4.49 3.36 -5.23
C TYR A 56 4.72 1.95 -4.68
N GLN A 57 5.84 1.76 -4.00
CA GLN A 57 6.09 0.51 -3.29
C GLN A 57 5.43 0.55 -1.92
N VAL A 58 4.56 -0.41 -1.64
CA VAL A 58 3.88 -0.58 -0.35
C VAL A 58 4.88 -1.03 0.71
N LEU A 59 4.93 -0.31 1.82
CA LEU A 59 5.85 -0.60 2.93
C LEU A 59 5.15 -1.22 4.13
N LEU A 60 3.97 -0.71 4.47
CA LEU A 60 3.16 -1.20 5.59
C LEU A 60 1.72 -0.67 5.49
N LYS A 61 0.81 -1.35 6.16
CA LYS A 61 -0.56 -0.89 6.40
C LYS A 61 -0.56 0.04 7.63
N LEU A 62 -1.11 1.25 7.47
CA LEU A 62 -1.23 2.22 8.57
C LEU A 62 -2.59 2.14 9.28
N GLY A 63 -3.63 1.72 8.58
CA GLY A 63 -4.96 1.61 9.16
C GLY A 63 -6.03 1.36 8.10
N TYR A 64 -7.28 1.25 8.54
CA TYR A 64 -8.44 1.05 7.69
C TYR A 64 -9.64 1.83 8.24
N GLY A 65 -10.58 2.14 7.36
CA GLY A 65 -11.87 2.72 7.68
C GLY A 65 -12.97 1.99 6.90
N THR A 66 -14.21 2.49 7.01
CA THR A 66 -15.39 1.84 6.41
C THR A 66 -15.27 1.59 4.91
N THR A 67 -14.50 2.42 4.21
CA THR A 67 -14.39 2.33 2.75
C THR A 67 -12.96 2.39 2.24
N SER A 68 -11.95 2.54 3.09
CA SER A 68 -10.58 2.78 2.64
C SER A 68 -9.55 2.11 3.54
N THR A 69 -8.38 1.83 2.96
CA THR A 69 -7.22 1.33 3.69
C THR A 69 -6.04 2.26 3.43
N ILE A 70 -5.36 2.68 4.48
CA ILE A 70 -4.24 3.61 4.40
C ILE A 70 -2.95 2.80 4.37
N TRP A 71 -2.09 3.06 3.38
CA TRP A 71 -0.83 2.36 3.17
C TRP A 71 0.33 3.34 3.12
N LEU A 72 1.37 3.10 3.90
CA LEU A 72 2.61 3.85 3.74
C LEU A 72 3.33 3.34 2.49
N CYS A 73 3.67 4.24 1.57
CA CYS A 73 4.33 3.88 0.34
C CYS A 73 5.65 4.65 0.15
N ARG A 74 6.58 4.05 -0.57
CA ARG A 74 7.78 4.72 -1.08
C ARG A 74 7.56 5.09 -2.53
N ASP A 75 7.79 6.36 -2.88
CA ASP A 75 7.79 6.80 -4.28
C ASP A 75 9.12 6.42 -4.94
N LEU A 76 9.05 5.51 -5.91
CA LEU A 76 10.19 5.03 -6.68
C LEU A 76 10.66 6.04 -7.73
N GLN A 77 9.86 7.05 -8.07
CA GLN A 77 10.24 8.10 -9.01
C GLN A 77 10.95 9.25 -8.32
N SER A 78 10.56 9.64 -7.10
CA SER A 78 11.15 10.78 -6.38
C SER A 78 12.08 10.40 -5.22
N ALA A 79 12.17 9.10 -4.90
CA ALA A 79 12.84 8.56 -3.72
C ALA A 79 12.27 9.03 -2.36
N LEU A 80 11.20 9.84 -2.37
CA LEU A 80 10.54 10.33 -1.18
C LEU A 80 9.60 9.27 -0.59
N ILE A 81 9.45 9.29 0.73
CA ILE A 81 8.43 8.48 1.41
C ILE A 81 7.17 9.33 1.45
N HIS A 82 6.08 8.82 0.88
CA HIS A 82 4.78 9.47 0.93
C HIS A 82 3.81 8.57 1.69
N ALA A 83 3.15 9.11 2.71
CA ALA A 83 1.95 8.48 3.24
C ALA A 83 0.85 8.66 2.19
N ASN A 84 0.60 7.62 1.40
CA ASN A 84 -0.46 7.65 0.41
C ASN A 84 -1.73 7.08 1.04
N ILE A 85 -2.82 7.84 0.97
CA ILE A 85 -4.14 7.25 1.15
C ILE A 85 -4.47 6.55 -0.16
N LEU A 86 -4.35 5.23 -0.20
CA LEU A 86 -4.97 4.46 -1.27
C LEU A 86 -6.44 4.30 -0.91
N SER A 87 -7.25 5.29 -1.26
CA SER A 87 -8.69 5.09 -1.27
C SER A 87 -9.01 4.16 -2.44
N VAL A 88 -8.97 2.84 -2.22
CA VAL A 88 -9.86 1.96 -2.98
C VAL A 88 -11.21 2.03 -2.27
N ILE A 89 -11.82 3.21 -2.34
CA ILE A 89 -13.21 3.40 -1.95
C ILE A 89 -14.04 2.99 -3.15
N CYS A 90 -14.86 1.96 -2.93
CA CYS A 90 -16.12 1.66 -3.59
C CYS A 90 -16.49 2.61 -4.74
N SER A 91 -16.40 2.11 -5.97
CA SER A 91 -17.33 2.48 -7.05
C SER A 91 -17.13 1.56 -8.26
N ARG A 92 -17.87 0.46 -8.28
CA ARG A 92 -18.64 0.18 -9.50
C ARG A 92 -20.09 0.45 -9.13
N SER A 93 -20.70 1.29 -9.96
CA SER A 93 -22.06 1.85 -9.91
C SER A 93 -23.13 1.05 -9.19
#